data_AF-A0A836PT19-F1
#
_entry.id   AF-A0A836PT19-F1
#
_cell.length_a   1.000
_cell.length_b   1.000
_cell.length_c   1.000
_cell.angle_alpha   90.00
_cell.angle_beta   90.00
_cell.angle_gamma   90.00
#
_symmetry.space_group_name_H-M   'P 1'
#
loop_
_entity.id
_entity.type
_entity.pdbx_description
1 polymer ?
#
loop_
_entity_poly.entity_id
_entity_poly.type
_entity_poly.pdbx_seq_one_letter_code
_entity_poly.pdbx_strand_id
1 'polypeptide(L)'
;NNAGWWADGQIDDSSFVSGLQWLISNKIMTIPPTEQGAGSDNVIPDWIKNNAGWWADGQIDDSSFVSGLQWLISNGIMTIS
;
A
#
# COMPACT_ATOMS: atom_id res chain seq x y z
N ASN A 1 -8.53 10.96 -2.66
CA ASN A 1 -7.84 9.89 -3.40
C ASN A 1 -6.54 9.63 -2.67
N ASN A 2 -6.53 8.73 -1.67
CA ASN A 2 -5.39 8.60 -0.74
C ASN A 2 -4.10 8.19 -1.46
N ALA A 3 -4.23 7.30 -2.44
CA ALA A 3 -3.12 6.84 -3.26
C ALA A 3 -2.57 7.93 -4.19
N GLY A 4 -3.44 8.73 -4.82
CA GLY A 4 -3.00 9.87 -5.65
C GLY A 4 -2.30 10.95 -4.82
N TRP A 5 -2.88 11.33 -3.67
CA TRP A 5 -2.24 12.29 -2.76
C TRP A 5 -0.91 11.79 -2.21
N TRP A 6 -0.78 10.48 -1.98
CA TRP A 6 0.48 9.90 -1.57
C TRP A 6 1.50 9.96 -2.70
N ALA A 7 1.14 9.55 -3.91
CA ALA A 7 2.00 9.62 -5.09
C ALA A 7 2.52 11.04 -5.37
N ASP A 8 1.65 12.04 -5.24
CA ASP A 8 1.99 13.46 -5.39
C ASP A 8 2.81 14.03 -4.22
N GLY A 9 3.05 13.26 -3.17
CA GLY A 9 3.77 13.69 -1.97
C GLY A 9 2.99 14.67 -1.08
N GLN A 10 1.68 14.76 -1.25
CA GLN A 10 0.79 15.60 -0.43
C GLN A 10 0.54 14.97 0.95
N ILE A 11 0.67 13.65 1.07
CA ILE A 11 0.61 12.92 2.34
C ILE A 11 1.84 12.02 2.49
N ASP A 12 2.19 11.74 3.74
CA ASP A 12 3.29 10.84 4.08
C ASP A 12 2.88 9.36 4.07
N ASP A 13 3.89 8.49 4.17
CA ASP A 13 3.71 7.03 4.17
C ASP A 13 2.77 6.56 5.29
N SER A 14 2.84 7.18 6.46
CA SER A 14 2.02 6.81 7.62
C SER A 14 0.53 7.12 7.39
N SER A 15 0.23 8.25 6.74
CA SER A 15 -1.12 8.66 6.36
C SER A 15 -1.67 7.74 5.27
N PHE A 16 -0.82 7.37 4.31
CA PHE A 16 -1.18 6.41 3.28
C PHE A 16 -1.51 5.02 3.86
N VAL A 17 -0.64 4.48 4.72
CA VAL A 17 -0.83 3.19 5.40
C VAL A 17 -2.11 3.20 6.25
N SER A 18 -2.36 4.28 6.99
CA SER A 18 -3.57 4.41 7.81
C SER A 18 -4.85 4.36 6.99
N GLY A 19 -4.86 5.02 5.82
CA GLY A 19 -5.99 4.95 4.89
C GLY A 19 -6.19 3.55 4.30
N LEU A 20 -5.09 2.84 3.96
CA LEU A 20 -5.17 1.44 3.53
C LEU A 20 -5.74 0.53 4.62
N GLN A 21 -5.27 0.67 5.86
CA GLN A 21 -5.80 -0.09 6.99
C GLN A 21 -7.30 0.13 7.15
N TRP A 22 -7.77 1.38 7.05
CA TRP A 22 -9.19 1.68 7.09
C TRP A 22 -9.97 0.96 5.97
N LEU A 23 -9.46 0.95 4.73
CA LEU A 23 -10.09 0.23 3.62
C LEU A 23 -10.17 -1.28 3.86
N ILE A 24 -9.13 -1.86 4.44
CA ILE A 24 -9.08 -3.28 4.79
C ILE A 24 -10.06 -3.59 5.92
N SER A 25 -10.09 -2.80 7.00
CA SER A 25 -11.02 -2.98 8.12
C SER A 25 -12.48 -2.87 7.69
N ASN A 26 -12.79 -1.99 6.75
CA ASN A 26 -14.14 -1.83 6.20
C ASN A 26 -14.47 -2.83 5.09
N LYS A 27 -13.58 -3.79 4.78
CA LYS A 27 -13.74 -4.80 3.72
C LYS A 27 -13.98 -4.20 2.33
N ILE A 28 -13.49 -2.97 2.11
CA ILE A 28 -13.52 -2.31 0.80
C ILE A 28 -12.37 -2.84 -0.06
N MET A 29 -11.21 -3.08 0.57
CA MET A 29 -10.04 -3.72 -0.04
C MET A 29 -9.73 -5.02 0.68
N THR A 30 -9.38 -6.07 -0.05
CA THR A 30 -8.94 -7.35 0.52
C THR A 30 -7.53 -7.65 0.05
N ILE A 31 -6.60 -7.80 1.00
CA ILE A 31 -5.25 -8.30 0.73
C ILE A 31 -5.29 -9.82 0.94
N PRO A 32 -4.87 -10.64 -0.04
CA PRO A 32 -4.76 -12.08 0.16
C PRO A 32 -3.83 -12.38 1.35
N PRO A 33 -4.04 -13.49 2.08
CA PRO A 33 -3.17 -13.88 3.18
C PRO A 33 -1.71 -13.86 2.74
N THR A 34 -0.91 -13.06 3.43
CA THR A 34 0.50 -12.82 3.12
C THR A 34 1.28 -12.96 4.40
N GLU A 35 2.34 -13.77 4.39
CA GLU A 35 3.21 -13.93 5.55
C GLU A 35 3.91 -12.60 5.83
N GLN A 36 3.79 -12.12 7.06
CA GLN A 36 4.45 -10.89 7.49
C GLN A 36 5.95 -11.17 7.69
N GLY A 37 6.78 -10.43 6.95
CA GLY A 37 8.22 -10.47 7.11
C GLY A 37 8.68 -9.87 8.43
N ALA A 38 9.87 -10.27 8.89
CA ALA A 38 10.52 -9.73 10.08
C ALA A 38 11.41 -8.50 9.79
N GLY A 39 11.21 -7.84 8.65
CA GLY A 39 12.05 -6.74 8.17
C GLY A 39 12.14 -5.56 9.14
N SER A 40 13.28 -4.89 9.13
CA SER A 40 13.62 -3.74 9.98
C SER A 40 13.40 -2.38 9.31
N ASP A 41 13.08 -2.39 8.01
CA ASP A 41 13.05 -1.18 7.19
C ASP A 41 11.60 -0.74 6.97
N ASN A 42 11.22 0.39 7.58
CA ASN A 42 9.88 0.97 7.44
C ASN A 42 9.77 1.92 6.22
N VAL A 43 10.70 1.84 5.27
CA VAL A 43 10.77 2.76 4.12
C VAL A 43 10.03 2.13 2.94
N ILE A 44 8.96 2.79 2.49
CA ILE A 44 8.22 2.34 1.32
C ILE A 44 9.00 2.70 0.05
N PRO A 45 9.33 1.75 -0.83
CA PRO A 45 10.04 2.05 -2.07
C PRO A 45 9.24 2.90 -3.06
N ASP A 46 9.93 3.74 -3.83
CA ASP A 46 9.32 4.64 -4.82
C ASP A 46 8.49 3.91 -5.89
N TRP A 47 8.84 2.67 -6.24
CA TRP A 47 8.06 1.91 -7.23
C TRP A 47 6.65 1.57 -6.72
N ILE A 48 6.46 1.37 -5.42
CA ILE A 48 5.13 1.21 -4.82
C ILE A 48 4.37 2.53 -4.90
N LYS A 49 5.06 3.65 -4.65
CA LYS A 49 4.50 4.99 -4.73
C LYS A 49 4.02 5.33 -6.13
N ASN A 50 4.80 4.97 -7.14
CA ASN A 50 4.40 5.07 -8.55
C ASN A 50 3.19 4.18 -8.85
N ASN A 51 3.17 2.94 -8.36
CA ASN A 51 2.01 2.05 -8.52
C ASN A 51 0.75 2.63 -7.87
N ALA A 52 0.86 3.30 -6.72
CA ALA A 52 -0.29 3.98 -6.11
C ALA A 52 -0.81 5.13 -6.97
N GLY A 53 0.07 5.91 -7.61
CA GLY A 53 -0.32 6.93 -8.59
C GLY A 53 -1.04 6.32 -9.79
N TRP A 54 -0.48 5.26 -10.38
CA TRP A 54 -1.11 4.54 -11.48
C TRP A 54 -2.46 3.92 -11.09
N TRP A 55 -2.59 3.41 -9.87
CA TRP A 55 -3.86 2.87 -9.38
C TRP A 55 -4.90 3.99 -9.19
N ALA A 56 -4.47 5.13 -8.63
CA ALA A 56 -5.30 6.32 -8.46
C ALA A 56 -5.81 6.90 -9.79
N ASP A 57 -5.02 6.78 -10.85
CA ASP A 57 -5.35 7.19 -12.21
C ASP A 57 -6.13 6.10 -13.00
N GLY A 58 -6.33 4.91 -12.42
CA GLY A 58 -6.97 3.77 -13.09
C GLY A 58 -6.14 3.13 -14.19
N GLN A 59 -4.82 3.37 -14.21
CA GLN A 59 -3.87 2.79 -15.17
C GLN A 59 -3.49 1.35 -14.81
N ILE A 60 -3.51 1.00 -13.52
CA ILE A 60 -3.40 -0.38 -13.04
C ILE A 60 -4.64 -0.77 -12.25
N ASP A 61 -4.96 -2.06 -12.28
CA ASP A 61 -6.10 -2.63 -11.56
C ASP A 61 -5.77 -2.88 -10.08
N ASP A 62 -6.81 -3.16 -9.30
CA ASP A 62 -6.69 -3.45 -7.87
C ASP A 62 -5.71 -4.61 -7.61
N SER A 63 -5.71 -5.64 -8.46
CA SER A 63 -4.86 -6.82 -8.26
C SER A 63 -3.36 -6.52 -8.42
N SER A 64 -3.00 -5.68 -9.40
CA SER A 64 -1.64 -5.21 -9.61
C SER A 64 -1.16 -4.36 -8.43
N PHE A 65 -2.02 -3.49 -7.91
CA PHE A 65 -1.67 -2.67 -6.76
C PHE A 65 -1.55 -3.49 -5.47
N VAL A 66 -2.52 -4.39 -5.22
CA VAL A 66 -2.52 -5.31 -4.07
C VAL A 66 -1.28 -6.18 -4.05
N SER A 67 -0.77 -6.63 -5.20
CA SER A 67 0.47 -7.40 -5.28
C SER A 67 1.68 -6.63 -4.73
N GLY A 68 1.74 -5.31 -4.97
CA GLY A 68 2.75 -4.44 -4.37
C GLY A 68 2.61 -4.34 -2.84
N LEU A 69 1.37 -4.24 -2.34
CA LEU A 69 1.09 -4.23 -0.90
C LEU A 69 1.48 -5.55 -0.23
N GLN A 70 1.22 -6.69 -0.87
CA GLN A 70 1.67 -8.00 -0.39
C GLN A 70 3.20 -8.05 -0.27
N TRP A 71 3.91 -7.52 -1.26
CA TRP A 71 5.37 -7.46 -1.19
C TRP A 71 5.86 -6.65 0.01
N LEU A 72 5.23 -5.51 0.35
CA LEU A 72 5.58 -4.73 1.54
C LEU A 72 5.42 -5.53 2.82
N ILE A 73 4.32 -6.28 2.92
CA ILE A 73 4.00 -7.12 4.09
C ILE A 73 5.02 -8.25 4.21
N SER A 74 5.32 -8.94 3.10
CA SER A 74 6.31 -10.02 3.07
C SER A 74 7.73 -9.58 3.36
N ASN A 75 8.08 -8.33 3.05
CA ASN A 75 9.38 -7.78 3.38
C ASN A 75 9.41 -7.13 4.78
N GLY A 76 8.30 -7.13 5.52
CA GLY A 76 8.20 -6.53 6.86
C GLY A 76 8.22 -5.01 6.86
N ILE A 77 8.06 -4.38 5.70
CA ILE A 77 8.03 -2.91 5.54
C ILE A 77 6.68 -2.35 6.00
N MET A 78 5.61 -3.11 5.77
CA MET A 78 4.25 -2.80 6.21
C MET A 78 3.75 -3.89 7.16
N THR A 79 3.13 -3.46 8.25
CA THR A 79 2.44 -4.35 9.18
C THR A 79 0.93 -4.10 9.10
N ILE A 80 0.15 -5.18 9.01
CA ILE A 80 -1.30 -5.13 9.17
C ILE A 80 -1.61 -5.68 10.57
N SER A 81 -2.33 -4.90 11.36
CA SER A 81 -2.71 -5.23 12.75
C SER A 81 -4.18 -4.90 12.99
#